data_AF-A0A856MHS7-F1
#
_entry.id   AF-A0A856MHS7-F1
#
_cell.length_a   1.000
_cell.length_b   1.000
_cell.length_c   1.000
_cell.angle_alpha   90.00
_cell.angle_beta   90.00
_cell.angle_gamma   90.00
#
_symmetry.space_group_name_H-M   'P 1'
#
loop_
_entity.id
_entity.type
_entity.pdbx_description
1 polymer ?
#
loop_
_entity_poly.entity_id
_entity_poly.type
_entity_poly.pdbx_seq_one_letter_code
_entity_poly.pdbx_strand_id
1 'polypeptide(L)'
;MSQFHPWVTPLNRVIKEPSLTGGYIEHEDFDCNCDVLSSLLYTLFQQNWHQVGVGHIVQGGVLELEFPAAPKICILYDGYLTVVTESWHLHLCIEANLGGPHCKTPLELRKQRQVSRAAFYRRFNAEGIPRSWGIDFWNGASENLMTIFLPNPYVEGENLLPEGKPNLTKLELYHELRDIYVLGKKPIPFDKNPLKHAYISVCTSSRCLPSQNWKPTFNELKAAVEKTGLDVEVRTSGCLEVCKLGPVVFYSEDRTWYTRVKPEVVETIVNQHLVEGKKVTVHCYPPESVEKK
;
A
#
# COMPACT_ATOMS: atom_id res chain seq x y z
N MET A 1 -16.35 7.65 -2.95
CA MET A 1 -15.71 6.35 -2.66
C MET A 1 -16.75 5.26 -2.51
N SER A 2 -16.46 4.01 -2.87
CA SER A 2 -17.32 2.86 -2.50
C SER A 2 -17.37 2.73 -0.97
N GLN A 3 -18.50 2.26 -0.44
CA GLN A 3 -18.63 1.99 0.99
C GLN A 3 -17.65 0.88 1.40
N PHE A 4 -16.90 1.09 2.48
CA PHE A 4 -16.01 0.06 3.03
C PHE A 4 -16.86 -1.13 3.54
N HIS A 5 -16.50 -2.35 3.12
CA HIS A 5 -17.18 -3.57 3.53
C HIS A 5 -16.25 -4.40 4.42
N PRO A 6 -16.58 -4.59 5.71
CA PRO A 6 -15.68 -5.27 6.65
C PRO A 6 -15.68 -6.79 6.48
N TRP A 7 -16.51 -7.37 5.62
CA TRP A 7 -16.57 -8.81 5.40
C TRP A 7 -15.98 -9.16 4.04
N VAL A 8 -14.98 -10.04 4.04
CA VAL A 8 -14.45 -10.61 2.80
C VAL A 8 -15.38 -11.70 2.29
N THR A 9 -15.43 -11.86 0.97
CA THR A 9 -16.05 -13.05 0.36
C THR A 9 -14.95 -14.10 0.11
N PRO A 10 -15.00 -15.28 0.77
CA PRO A 10 -13.99 -16.32 0.58
C PRO A 10 -13.93 -16.79 -0.88
N LEU A 11 -12.74 -16.83 -1.46
CA LEU A 11 -12.55 -17.30 -2.83
C LEU A 11 -12.60 -18.84 -2.94
N ASN A 12 -12.41 -19.55 -1.83
CA ASN A 12 -12.39 -21.02 -1.75
C ASN A 12 -11.47 -21.70 -2.77
N ARG A 13 -10.40 -21.01 -3.17
CA ARG A 13 -9.43 -21.49 -4.15
C ARG A 13 -8.13 -21.87 -3.44
N VAL A 14 -7.81 -23.17 -3.52
CA VAL A 14 -6.58 -23.74 -2.97
C VAL A 14 -5.76 -24.34 -4.10
N ILE A 15 -4.50 -23.94 -4.20
CA ILE A 15 -3.54 -24.44 -5.21
C ILE A 15 -2.43 -25.19 -4.47
N LYS A 16 -2.05 -26.36 -4.98
CA LYS A 16 -0.94 -27.17 -4.44
C LYS A 16 0.11 -27.37 -5.51
N GLU A 17 1.33 -26.97 -5.22
CA GLU A 17 2.47 -27.11 -6.13
C GLU A 17 3.52 -28.01 -5.50
N PRO A 18 3.91 -29.11 -6.16
CA PRO A 18 4.89 -30.04 -5.61
C PRO A 18 6.28 -29.41 -5.54
N SER A 19 7.01 -29.71 -4.47
CA SER A 19 8.43 -29.41 -4.33
C SER A 19 9.27 -30.54 -4.94
N LEU A 20 10.43 -30.20 -5.51
CA LEU A 20 11.43 -31.17 -5.96
C LEU A 20 11.94 -32.07 -4.81
N THR A 21 11.81 -31.61 -3.55
CA THR A 21 12.23 -32.35 -2.35
C THR A 21 11.14 -33.28 -1.78
N GLY A 22 10.05 -33.50 -2.51
CA GLY A 22 8.96 -34.40 -2.11
C GLY A 22 7.87 -33.77 -1.23
N GLY A 23 8.06 -32.53 -0.79
CA GLY A 23 7.02 -31.72 -0.14
C GLY A 23 6.10 -31.00 -1.14
N TYR A 24 5.36 -30.00 -0.67
CA TYR A 24 4.56 -29.13 -1.53
C TYR A 24 4.33 -27.76 -0.88
N ILE A 25 4.00 -26.75 -1.68
CA ILE A 25 3.44 -25.50 -1.18
C ILE A 25 1.93 -25.51 -1.45
N GLU A 26 1.16 -25.11 -0.44
CA GLU A 26 -0.28 -24.88 -0.55
C GLU A 26 -0.53 -23.38 -0.49
N HIS A 27 -1.23 -22.84 -1.48
CA HIS A 27 -1.68 -21.45 -1.53
C HIS A 27 -3.19 -21.39 -1.40
N GLU A 28 -3.68 -20.59 -0.45
CA GLU A 28 -5.09 -20.27 -0.27
C GLU A 28 -5.32 -18.84 -0.71
N ASP A 29 -5.94 -18.67 -1.89
CA ASP A 29 -6.15 -17.36 -2.50
C ASP A 29 -7.20 -16.56 -1.71
N PHE A 30 -6.99 -15.24 -1.61
CA PHE A 30 -7.96 -14.30 -1.03
C PHE A 30 -8.15 -13.06 -1.92
N ASP A 31 -9.19 -12.27 -1.62
CA ASP A 31 -9.56 -11.11 -2.42
C ASP A 31 -8.45 -10.04 -2.43
N CYS A 32 -8.12 -9.57 -3.63
CA CYS A 32 -7.11 -8.53 -3.88
C CYS A 32 -7.71 -7.13 -3.99
N ASN A 33 -8.98 -6.94 -3.60
CA ASN A 33 -9.56 -5.61 -3.49
C ASN A 33 -8.70 -4.71 -2.59
N CYS A 34 -8.57 -3.44 -2.97
CA CYS A 34 -7.81 -2.44 -2.24
C CYS A 34 -8.21 -2.37 -0.75
N ASP A 35 -9.49 -2.49 -0.39
CA ASP A 35 -9.93 -2.46 1.02
C ASP A 35 -9.36 -3.64 1.81
N VAL A 36 -9.41 -4.84 1.23
CA VAL A 36 -8.88 -6.07 1.83
C VAL A 36 -7.36 -6.01 1.97
N LEU A 37 -6.66 -5.67 0.89
CA LEU A 37 -5.21 -5.53 0.89
C LEU A 37 -4.74 -4.42 1.83
N SER A 38 -5.42 -3.27 1.84
CA SER A 38 -5.04 -2.15 2.71
C SER A 38 -5.16 -2.52 4.18
N SER A 39 -6.26 -3.16 4.57
CA SER A 39 -6.48 -3.59 5.95
C SER A 39 -5.47 -4.64 6.39
N LEU A 40 -5.22 -5.67 5.56
CA LEU A 40 -4.21 -6.68 5.85
C LEU A 40 -2.82 -6.07 6.00
N LEU A 41 -2.40 -5.26 5.04
CA LEU A 41 -1.04 -4.70 5.02
C LEU A 41 -0.86 -3.65 6.13
N TYR A 42 -1.91 -2.91 6.50
CA TYR A 42 -1.87 -2.05 7.69
C TYR A 42 -1.70 -2.89 8.97
N THR A 43 -2.49 -3.95 9.15
CA THR A 43 -2.34 -4.85 10.30
C THR A 43 -0.93 -5.44 10.38
N LEU A 44 -0.34 -5.82 9.26
CA LEU A 44 1.01 -6.38 9.23
C LEU A 44 2.08 -5.32 9.52
N PHE A 45 2.07 -4.18 8.82
CA PHE A 45 3.17 -3.21 8.90
C PHE A 45 3.04 -2.15 9.98
N GLN A 46 1.85 -1.87 10.50
CA GLN A 46 1.65 -0.92 11.60
C GLN A 46 1.48 -1.63 12.95
N GLN A 47 0.76 -2.76 12.98
CA GLN A 47 0.39 -3.42 14.24
C GLN A 47 1.31 -4.61 14.56
N ASN A 48 1.83 -5.31 13.55
CA ASN A 48 2.56 -6.58 13.72
C ASN A 48 3.96 -6.61 13.09
N TRP A 49 4.55 -5.44 12.79
CA TRP A 49 5.82 -5.34 12.05
C TRP A 49 6.97 -6.13 12.70
N HIS A 50 6.98 -6.23 14.03
CA HIS A 50 8.01 -6.92 14.81
C HIS A 50 7.95 -8.44 14.71
N GLN A 51 6.91 -9.00 14.08
CA GLN A 51 6.70 -10.44 13.94
C GLN A 51 6.84 -10.92 12.50
N VAL A 52 6.98 -10.02 11.54
CA VAL A 52 6.93 -10.35 10.11
C VAL A 52 8.17 -9.89 9.38
N GLY A 53 8.57 -10.66 8.37
CA GLY A 53 9.61 -10.27 7.42
C GLY A 53 9.00 -9.99 6.05
N VAL A 54 9.71 -9.24 5.22
CA VAL A 54 9.38 -9.04 3.81
C VAL A 54 10.46 -9.68 2.96
N GLY A 55 10.07 -10.38 1.90
CA GLY A 55 10.99 -10.93 0.94
C GLY A 55 10.58 -10.70 -0.50
N HIS A 56 11.56 -10.84 -1.38
CA HIS A 56 11.36 -11.03 -2.81
C HIS A 56 12.09 -12.31 -3.20
N ILE A 57 11.33 -13.33 -3.58
CA ILE A 57 11.85 -14.67 -3.84
C ILE A 57 11.60 -14.98 -5.31
N VAL A 58 12.70 -15.13 -6.05
CA VAL A 58 12.67 -15.53 -7.45
C VAL A 58 13.67 -16.65 -7.68
N GLN A 59 13.53 -17.37 -8.79
CA GLN A 59 14.48 -18.41 -9.12
C GLN A 59 15.89 -17.83 -9.25
N GLY A 60 16.81 -18.29 -8.41
CA GLY A 60 18.20 -17.84 -8.40
C GLY A 60 18.49 -16.62 -7.53
N GLY A 61 17.51 -16.06 -6.80
CA GLY A 61 17.74 -14.89 -5.95
C GLY A 61 16.70 -14.74 -4.84
N VAL A 62 17.19 -14.41 -3.64
CA VAL A 62 16.36 -14.11 -2.48
C VAL A 62 16.86 -12.82 -1.83
N LEU A 63 15.93 -11.91 -1.58
CA LEU A 63 16.12 -10.76 -0.70
C LEU A 63 15.14 -10.91 0.46
N GLU A 64 15.64 -10.79 1.70
CA GLU A 64 14.80 -10.77 2.91
C GLU A 64 15.14 -9.52 3.71
N LEU A 65 14.10 -8.89 4.25
CA LEU A 65 14.17 -7.65 5.02
C LEU A 65 13.34 -7.82 6.28
N GLU A 66 13.97 -7.52 7.41
CA GLU A 66 13.31 -7.47 8.70
C GLU A 66 13.05 -6.01 9.12
N PHE A 67 12.17 -5.84 10.10
CA PHE A 67 11.87 -4.55 10.70
C PHE A 67 12.59 -4.41 12.04
N PRO A 68 13.73 -3.70 12.11
CA PRO A 68 14.44 -3.46 13.38
C PRO A 68 13.67 -2.50 14.29
N ALA A 69 12.76 -1.71 13.73
CA ALA A 69 11.88 -0.79 14.44
C ALA A 69 10.59 -0.59 13.61
N ALA A 70 9.57 0.00 14.24
CA ALA A 70 8.33 0.37 13.55
C ALA A 70 8.61 1.22 12.29
N PRO A 71 7.94 0.96 11.17
CA PRO A 71 8.06 1.80 9.98
C PRO A 71 7.74 3.26 10.28
N LYS A 72 8.54 4.18 9.73
CA LYS A 72 8.32 5.63 9.84
C LYS A 72 7.13 6.09 9.00
N ILE A 73 6.86 5.39 7.90
CA ILE A 73 5.77 5.68 6.97
C ILE A 73 5.13 4.36 6.56
N CYS A 74 3.81 4.31 6.56
CA CYS A 74 2.99 3.27 5.93
C CYS A 74 1.74 3.95 5.36
N ILE A 75 1.75 4.25 4.06
CA ILE A 75 0.69 5.03 3.40
C ILE A 75 0.36 4.43 2.04
N LEU A 76 -0.86 4.65 1.55
CA LEU A 76 -1.23 4.43 0.15
C LEU A 76 -1.09 5.74 -0.63
N TYR A 77 -0.24 5.76 -1.65
CA TYR A 77 0.01 6.93 -2.50
C TYR A 77 -0.02 6.53 -3.99
N ASP A 78 -0.91 7.16 -4.77
CA ASP A 78 -1.07 6.94 -6.23
C ASP A 78 -1.07 5.45 -6.62
N GLY A 79 -1.85 4.63 -5.89
CA GLY A 79 -1.99 3.19 -6.14
C GLY A 79 -0.93 2.29 -5.50
N TYR A 80 0.11 2.87 -4.90
CA TYR A 80 1.19 2.13 -4.26
C TYR A 80 1.13 2.26 -2.74
N LEU A 81 1.03 1.12 -2.05
CA LEU A 81 1.45 1.03 -0.66
C LEU A 81 2.93 1.39 -0.60
N THR A 82 3.29 2.31 0.28
CA THR A 82 4.66 2.73 0.54
C THR A 82 4.96 2.54 2.01
N VAL A 83 5.95 1.69 2.30
CA VAL A 83 6.45 1.46 3.67
C VAL A 83 7.90 1.90 3.72
N VAL A 84 8.22 2.79 4.66
CA VAL A 84 9.58 3.36 4.81
C VAL A 84 10.09 3.07 6.21
N THR A 85 11.22 2.38 6.28
CA THR A 85 11.98 2.17 7.51
C THR A 85 13.15 3.16 7.58
N GLU A 86 14.06 2.98 8.53
CA GLU A 86 15.27 3.79 8.59
C GLU A 86 16.28 3.48 7.48
N SER A 87 16.41 2.22 7.09
CA SER A 87 17.46 1.75 6.19
C SER A 87 16.96 1.33 4.82
N TRP A 88 15.66 1.07 4.66
CA TRP A 88 15.07 0.60 3.42
C TRP A 88 13.62 1.09 3.25
N HIS A 89 13.10 1.01 2.02
CA HIS A 89 11.69 1.24 1.75
C HIS A 89 11.20 0.26 0.67
N LEU A 90 9.90 0.01 0.65
CA LEU A 90 9.25 -0.80 -0.37
C LEU A 90 8.03 -0.08 -0.96
N HIS A 91 7.65 -0.52 -2.15
CA HIS A 91 6.44 -0.09 -2.84
C HIS A 91 5.69 -1.30 -3.40
N LEU A 92 4.40 -1.43 -3.12
CA LEU A 92 3.52 -2.48 -3.66
C LEU A 92 2.28 -1.87 -4.31
N CYS A 93 2.04 -2.16 -5.58
CA CYS A 93 0.89 -1.61 -6.32
C CYS A 93 -0.40 -2.37 -5.95
N ILE A 94 -1.20 -1.85 -5.02
CA ILE A 94 -2.45 -2.48 -4.57
C ILE A 94 -3.70 -1.81 -5.16
N GLU A 95 -3.52 -0.70 -5.86
CA GLU A 95 -4.59 0.04 -6.55
C GLU A 95 -4.05 0.65 -7.86
N ALA A 96 -4.95 0.99 -8.78
CA ALA A 96 -4.60 1.51 -10.09
C ALA A 96 -3.78 2.82 -10.02
N ASN A 97 -2.55 2.75 -10.52
CA ASN A 97 -1.69 3.91 -10.76
C ASN A 97 -2.01 4.55 -12.12
N LEU A 98 -2.56 5.77 -12.16
CA LEU A 98 -2.96 6.35 -13.45
C LEU A 98 -1.82 7.06 -14.19
N GLY A 99 -0.71 7.40 -13.54
CA GLY A 99 0.42 8.07 -14.20
C GLY A 99 0.25 9.59 -14.27
N GLY A 100 0.07 10.21 -13.10
CA GLY A 100 0.03 11.65 -12.95
C GLY A 100 -1.22 12.34 -13.52
N PRO A 101 -1.18 13.67 -13.73
CA PRO A 101 -2.34 14.47 -14.13
C PRO A 101 -2.93 14.11 -15.49
N HIS A 102 -2.11 13.58 -16.39
CA HIS A 102 -2.53 13.20 -17.75
C HIS A 102 -2.99 11.74 -17.87
N CYS A 103 -3.03 11.01 -16.75
CA CYS A 103 -3.40 9.60 -16.72
C CYS A 103 -2.62 8.74 -17.75
N LYS A 104 -1.31 8.98 -17.90
CA LYS A 104 -0.49 8.42 -19.00
C LYS A 104 -0.26 6.92 -18.92
N THR A 105 -0.41 6.30 -17.76
CA THR A 105 -0.20 4.85 -17.63
C THR A 105 -1.31 4.13 -18.41
N PRO A 106 -1.03 3.34 -19.46
CA PRO A 106 -2.06 2.64 -20.23
C PRO A 106 -2.82 1.60 -19.38
N LEU A 107 -4.08 1.32 -19.69
CA LEU A 107 -4.91 0.39 -18.92
C LEU A 107 -4.25 -0.98 -18.71
N GLU A 108 -3.67 -1.55 -19.77
CA GLU A 108 -3.00 -2.85 -19.70
C GLU A 108 -1.79 -2.82 -18.76
N LEU A 109 -1.01 -1.75 -18.76
CA LEU A 109 0.10 -1.58 -17.83
C LEU A 109 -0.38 -1.40 -16.38
N ARG A 110 -1.52 -0.75 -16.16
CA ARG A 110 -2.14 -0.64 -14.82
C ARG A 110 -2.50 -2.02 -14.28
N LYS A 111 -3.21 -2.82 -15.10
CA LYS A 111 -3.59 -4.19 -14.76
C LYS A 111 -2.37 -5.07 -14.51
N GLN A 112 -1.33 -4.93 -15.35
CA GLN A 112 -0.11 -5.72 -15.22
C GLN A 112 0.63 -5.41 -13.92
N ARG A 113 0.73 -4.13 -13.51
CA ARG A 113 1.49 -3.72 -12.32
C ARG A 113 0.77 -4.02 -11.01
N GLN A 114 -0.55 -3.90 -11.00
CA GLN A 114 -1.36 -4.06 -9.81
C GLN A 114 -1.35 -5.51 -9.33
N VAL A 115 -1.36 -5.72 -8.01
CA VAL A 115 -1.61 -7.02 -7.39
C VAL A 115 -2.94 -7.57 -7.92
N SER A 116 -2.88 -8.72 -8.58
CA SER A 116 -4.04 -9.40 -9.15
C SER A 116 -4.30 -10.75 -8.50
N ARG A 117 -3.35 -11.27 -7.73
CA ARG A 117 -3.49 -12.49 -6.92
C ARG A 117 -2.71 -12.32 -5.63
N ALA A 118 -3.29 -12.76 -4.53
CA ALA A 118 -2.65 -12.84 -3.24
C ALA A 118 -3.10 -14.13 -2.55
N ALA A 119 -2.18 -14.79 -1.84
CA ALA A 119 -2.49 -16.06 -1.18
C ALA A 119 -1.71 -16.24 0.11
N PHE A 120 -2.38 -16.81 1.11
CA PHE A 120 -1.68 -17.35 2.27
C PHE A 120 -1.03 -18.66 1.86
N TYR A 121 0.25 -18.83 2.12
CA TYR A 121 0.96 -20.07 1.83
C TYR A 121 1.30 -20.86 3.08
N ARG A 122 1.34 -22.18 2.91
CA ARG A 122 1.99 -23.13 3.81
C ARG A 122 2.90 -24.04 3.01
N ARG A 123 4.16 -24.16 3.42
CA ARG A 123 5.10 -25.13 2.84
C ARG A 123 5.10 -26.39 3.69
N PHE A 124 4.90 -27.54 3.06
CA PHE A 124 4.89 -28.85 3.68
C PHE A 124 6.14 -29.63 3.29
N ASN A 125 6.69 -30.39 4.23
CA ASN A 125 7.74 -31.39 3.93
C ASN A 125 7.12 -32.66 3.30
N ALA A 126 7.97 -33.64 2.98
CA ALA A 126 7.54 -34.91 2.38
C ALA A 126 6.59 -35.72 3.28
N GLU A 127 6.66 -35.52 4.60
CA GLU A 127 5.76 -36.14 5.58
C GLU A 127 4.40 -35.42 5.70
N GLY A 128 4.16 -34.35 4.94
CA GLY A 128 2.91 -33.59 5.00
C GLY A 128 2.77 -32.70 6.24
N ILE A 129 3.89 -32.37 6.90
CA ILE A 129 3.95 -31.47 8.05
C ILE A 129 4.27 -30.05 7.55
N PRO A 130 3.49 -29.01 7.93
CA PRO A 130 3.78 -27.64 7.55
C PRO A 130 5.05 -27.15 8.27
N ARG A 131 5.91 -26.45 7.54
CA ARG A 131 7.25 -25.97 7.97
C ARG A 131 7.46 -24.48 7.83
N SER A 132 6.63 -23.79 7.04
CA SER A 132 6.72 -22.34 6.84
C SER A 132 5.36 -21.79 6.45
N TRP A 133 5.09 -20.56 6.86
CA TRP A 133 3.85 -19.81 6.65
C TRP A 133 4.19 -18.42 6.12
N GLY A 134 3.33 -17.89 5.26
CA GLY A 134 3.50 -16.54 4.78
C GLY A 134 2.39 -16.14 3.83
N ILE A 135 2.61 -15.03 3.12
CA ILE A 135 1.66 -14.46 2.18
C ILE A 135 2.41 -14.05 0.92
N ASP A 136 1.98 -14.52 -0.23
CA ASP A 136 2.56 -14.18 -1.52
C ASP A 136 1.63 -13.24 -2.29
N PHE A 137 2.22 -12.30 -3.04
CA PHE A 137 1.51 -11.36 -3.90
C PHE A 137 2.05 -11.45 -5.33
N TRP A 138 1.15 -11.53 -6.31
CA TRP A 138 1.49 -11.53 -7.72
C TRP A 138 0.76 -10.44 -8.47
N ASN A 139 1.39 -9.96 -9.53
CA ASN A 139 0.83 -8.94 -10.41
C ASN A 139 0.01 -9.57 -11.55
N GLY A 140 -0.61 -8.71 -12.39
CA GLY A 140 -1.40 -9.16 -13.55
C GLY A 140 -0.63 -9.97 -14.60
N ALA A 141 0.70 -9.97 -14.56
CA ALA A 141 1.58 -10.79 -15.39
C ALA A 141 1.97 -12.12 -14.71
N SER A 142 1.40 -12.44 -13.54
CA SER A 142 1.76 -13.61 -12.71
C SER A 142 3.19 -13.59 -12.17
N GLU A 143 3.83 -12.42 -12.11
CA GLU A 143 5.15 -12.25 -11.50
C GLU A 143 4.99 -12.11 -9.99
N ASN A 144 5.84 -12.80 -9.21
CA ASN A 144 5.89 -12.61 -7.76
C ASN A 144 6.39 -11.19 -7.48
N LEU A 145 5.59 -10.41 -6.76
CA LEU A 145 5.94 -9.04 -6.37
C LEU A 145 6.62 -9.03 -5.00
N MET A 146 6.04 -9.74 -4.04
CA MET A 146 6.42 -9.67 -2.64
C MET A 146 5.96 -10.92 -1.91
N THR A 147 6.75 -11.34 -0.95
CA THR A 147 6.43 -12.37 0.04
C THR A 147 6.47 -11.72 1.42
N ILE A 148 5.48 -12.02 2.28
CA ILE A 148 5.53 -11.71 3.70
C ILE A 148 5.76 -13.01 4.45
N PHE A 149 6.83 -13.06 5.22
CA PHE A 149 7.13 -14.17 6.11
C PHE A 149 6.37 -13.98 7.42
N LEU A 150 5.51 -14.94 7.76
CA LEU A 150 4.79 -14.97 9.03
C LEU A 150 5.61 -15.76 10.07
N PRO A 151 5.31 -15.60 11.37
CA PRO A 151 6.06 -16.29 12.42
C PRO A 151 6.12 -17.80 12.20
N ASN A 152 7.32 -18.36 12.32
CA ASN A 152 7.55 -19.78 12.14
C ASN A 152 7.74 -20.48 13.50
N PRO A 153 6.87 -21.44 13.87
CA PRO A 153 6.99 -22.25 15.10
C PRO A 153 8.30 -23.01 15.25
N TYR A 154 9.00 -23.28 14.14
CA TYR A 154 10.24 -24.04 14.12
C TYR A 154 11.48 -23.16 14.08
N VAL A 155 11.37 -21.82 14.12
CA VAL A 155 12.52 -20.91 14.05
C VAL A 155 12.58 -20.03 15.29
N GLU A 156 13.77 -19.85 15.85
CA GLU A 156 14.04 -18.95 16.97
C GLU A 156 15.38 -18.21 16.77
N GLY A 157 15.30 -16.93 16.40
CA GLY A 157 16.47 -16.18 15.93
C GLY A 157 17.09 -16.84 14.69
N GLU A 158 18.41 -17.02 14.69
CA GLU A 158 19.14 -17.74 13.64
C GLU A 158 18.99 -19.28 13.76
N ASN A 159 18.39 -19.79 14.85
CA ASN A 159 18.20 -21.22 15.03
C ASN A 159 16.99 -21.69 14.23
N LEU A 160 17.26 -22.34 13.09
CA LEU A 160 16.25 -22.85 12.18
C LEU A 160 15.51 -24.09 12.72
N LEU A 161 15.97 -24.70 13.81
CA LEU A 161 15.42 -25.93 14.41
C LEU A 161 15.73 -26.03 15.93
N PRO A 162 15.11 -25.22 16.81
CA PRO A 162 15.33 -25.33 18.25
C PRO A 162 14.79 -26.69 18.75
N GLU A 163 15.71 -27.56 19.19
CA GLU A 163 15.56 -28.83 19.93
C GLU A 163 14.19 -29.55 19.86
N GLY A 164 13.65 -29.70 18.65
CA GLY A 164 12.51 -30.58 18.36
C GLY A 164 11.13 -30.20 18.93
N LYS A 165 10.96 -29.01 19.52
CA LYS A 165 9.65 -28.57 20.07
C LYS A 165 9.15 -27.31 19.37
N PRO A 166 8.16 -27.41 18.46
CA PRO A 166 7.58 -26.22 17.82
C PRO A 166 6.89 -25.32 18.84
N ASN A 167 7.16 -24.02 18.78
CA ASN A 167 6.39 -23.03 19.51
C ASN A 167 5.13 -22.65 18.72
N LEU A 168 4.04 -23.40 18.94
CA LEU A 168 2.79 -23.23 18.19
C LEU A 168 2.05 -21.92 18.48
N THR A 169 2.35 -21.21 19.57
CA THR A 169 1.73 -19.90 19.84
C THR A 169 2.10 -18.86 18.78
N LYS A 170 3.23 -19.05 18.09
CA LYS A 170 3.62 -18.23 16.94
C LYS A 170 2.59 -18.26 15.80
N LEU A 171 1.72 -19.27 15.73
CA LEU A 171 0.67 -19.34 14.71
C LEU A 171 -0.57 -18.50 15.00
N GLU A 172 -0.68 -17.86 16.16
CA GLU A 172 -1.85 -17.03 16.52
C GLU A 172 -2.16 -15.97 15.46
N LEU A 173 -1.14 -15.20 15.04
CA LEU A 173 -1.28 -14.18 13.99
C LEU A 173 -1.73 -14.81 12.66
N TYR A 174 -1.13 -15.93 12.26
CA TYR A 174 -1.55 -16.63 11.03
C TYR A 174 -3.02 -17.07 11.09
N HIS A 175 -3.45 -17.65 12.20
CA HIS A 175 -4.82 -18.13 12.36
C HIS A 175 -5.82 -16.97 12.35
N GLU A 176 -5.52 -15.88 13.05
CA GLU A 176 -6.36 -14.69 13.07
C GLU A 176 -6.51 -14.07 11.66
N LEU A 177 -5.38 -13.86 10.97
CA LEU A 177 -5.39 -13.29 9.63
C LEU A 177 -6.12 -14.22 8.64
N ARG A 178 -5.90 -15.54 8.71
CA ARG A 178 -6.60 -16.50 7.84
C ARG A 178 -8.10 -16.53 8.10
N ASP A 179 -8.54 -16.48 9.35
CA ASP A 179 -9.96 -16.44 9.71
C ASP A 179 -10.64 -15.17 9.17
N ILE A 180 -9.94 -14.03 9.17
CA ILE A 180 -10.44 -12.76 8.64
C ILE A 180 -10.42 -12.77 7.10
N TYR A 181 -9.24 -12.90 6.50
CA TYR A 181 -8.99 -12.54 5.10
C TYR A 181 -9.22 -13.68 4.10
N VAL A 182 -9.06 -14.94 4.52
CA VAL A 182 -9.24 -16.11 3.64
C VAL A 182 -10.60 -16.74 3.85
N LEU A 183 -10.97 -17.00 5.11
CA LEU A 183 -12.17 -17.76 5.44
C LEU A 183 -13.41 -16.90 5.68
N GLY A 184 -13.27 -15.58 5.88
CA GLY A 184 -14.39 -14.68 6.17
C GLY A 184 -15.18 -15.05 7.42
N LYS A 185 -14.54 -15.69 8.41
CA LYS A 185 -15.17 -16.07 9.70
C LYS A 185 -15.24 -14.92 10.68
N LYS A 186 -14.38 -13.92 10.51
CA LYS A 186 -14.32 -12.70 11.32
C LYS A 186 -14.32 -11.49 10.40
N PRO A 187 -14.91 -10.36 10.84
CA PRO A 187 -14.81 -9.13 10.08
C PRO A 187 -13.38 -8.59 10.13
N ILE A 188 -13.01 -7.84 9.09
CA ILE A 188 -11.86 -6.94 9.09
C ILE A 188 -12.04 -5.94 10.24
N PRO A 189 -11.04 -5.77 11.14
CA PRO A 189 -11.19 -5.01 12.38
C PRO A 189 -11.02 -3.49 12.17
N PHE A 190 -11.68 -2.93 11.17
CA PHE A 190 -11.68 -1.49 10.86
C PHE A 190 -13.08 -1.02 10.44
N ASP A 191 -13.45 0.20 10.79
CA ASP A 191 -14.71 0.82 10.36
C ASP A 191 -14.60 1.50 8.98
N LYS A 192 -13.36 1.81 8.57
CA LYS A 192 -13.01 2.40 7.26
C LYS A 192 -11.68 1.82 6.78
N ASN A 193 -11.39 1.97 5.49
CA ASN A 193 -10.09 1.56 4.94
C ASN A 193 -8.95 2.31 5.69
N PRO A 194 -7.99 1.61 6.32
CA PRO A 194 -6.99 2.25 7.17
C PRO A 194 -5.84 2.91 6.40
N LEU A 195 -5.68 2.68 5.09
CA LEU A 195 -4.65 3.33 4.27
C LEU A 195 -5.23 4.27 3.21
N LYS A 196 -6.48 4.07 2.79
CA LYS A 196 -7.15 4.86 1.76
C LYS A 196 -7.99 5.96 2.39
N HIS A 197 -7.33 7.08 2.70
CA HIS A 197 -7.96 8.32 3.15
C HIS A 197 -7.76 9.42 2.11
N ALA A 198 -8.64 10.41 2.10
CA ALA A 198 -8.42 11.62 1.34
C ALA A 198 -7.14 12.30 1.84
N TYR A 199 -6.30 12.74 0.91
CA TYR A 199 -5.06 13.44 1.23
C TYR A 199 -4.82 14.55 0.22
N ILE A 200 -4.15 15.60 0.69
CA ILE A 200 -3.62 16.65 -0.15
C ILE A 200 -2.11 16.72 0.04
N SER A 201 -1.36 16.62 -1.06
CA SER A 201 0.10 16.50 -1.02
C SER A 201 0.82 17.62 -1.75
N VAL A 202 1.93 18.09 -1.19
CA VAL A 202 2.85 19.03 -1.85
C VAL A 202 4.11 18.30 -2.34
N CYS A 203 4.43 18.47 -3.63
CA CYS A 203 5.64 17.89 -4.23
C CYS A 203 6.92 18.48 -3.63
N THR A 204 7.83 17.61 -3.17
CA THR A 204 9.12 18.00 -2.56
C THR A 204 10.33 17.68 -3.43
N SER A 205 10.13 17.11 -4.62
CA SER A 205 11.24 16.65 -5.45
C SER A 205 12.16 17.78 -5.90
N SER A 206 13.44 17.67 -5.52
CA SER A 206 14.52 18.57 -5.94
C SER A 206 14.85 18.47 -7.43
N ARG A 207 14.40 17.40 -8.12
CA ARG A 207 14.57 17.24 -9.57
C ARG A 207 13.94 18.39 -10.37
N CYS A 208 12.96 19.08 -9.79
CA CYS A 208 12.06 20.01 -10.47
C CYS A 208 12.26 21.47 -10.06
N LEU A 209 12.79 21.74 -8.87
CA LEU A 209 13.04 23.09 -8.36
C LEU A 209 14.25 23.08 -7.40
N PRO A 210 15.41 23.67 -7.77
CA PRO A 210 16.55 23.77 -6.87
C PRO A 210 16.25 24.57 -5.59
N SER A 211 15.25 25.46 -5.63
CA SER A 211 14.99 26.45 -4.58
C SER A 211 14.32 25.92 -3.32
N GLN A 212 13.90 24.64 -3.27
CA GLN A 212 13.25 24.02 -2.09
C GLN A 212 12.02 24.77 -1.54
N ASN A 213 11.39 25.68 -2.31
CA ASN A 213 10.37 26.59 -1.79
C ASN A 213 8.97 25.96 -1.65
N TRP A 214 8.89 24.64 -1.40
CA TRP A 214 7.64 23.93 -1.13
C TRP A 214 7.18 24.09 0.33
N LYS A 215 8.13 24.33 1.25
CA LYS A 215 7.87 24.37 2.70
C LYS A 215 6.81 25.42 3.10
N PRO A 216 6.83 26.66 2.58
CA PRO A 216 5.79 27.63 2.93
C PRO A 216 4.39 27.19 2.50
N THR A 217 4.25 26.68 1.27
CA THR A 217 2.99 26.15 0.75
C THR A 217 2.50 24.95 1.58
N PHE A 218 3.39 24.05 1.97
CA PHE A 218 3.04 22.90 2.81
C PHE A 218 2.58 23.31 4.22
N ASN A 219 3.29 24.24 4.86
CA ASN A 219 2.93 24.70 6.20
C ASN A 219 1.57 25.42 6.20
N GLU A 220 1.33 26.28 5.21
CA GLU A 220 0.03 26.94 5.06
C GLU A 220 -1.08 25.92 4.79
N LEU A 221 -0.81 24.90 3.96
CA LEU A 221 -1.78 23.88 3.62
C LEU A 221 -2.18 23.06 4.84
N LYS A 222 -1.19 22.71 5.67
CA LYS A 222 -1.42 22.03 6.94
C LYS A 222 -2.29 22.89 7.88
N ALA A 223 -1.93 24.15 8.08
CA ALA A 223 -2.68 25.06 8.94
C ALA A 223 -4.11 25.33 8.44
N ALA A 224 -4.29 25.45 7.12
CA ALA A 224 -5.60 25.69 6.52
C ALA A 224 -6.51 24.47 6.65
N VAL A 225 -6.02 23.25 6.37
CA VAL A 225 -6.82 22.02 6.52
C VAL A 225 -7.18 21.76 7.98
N GLU A 226 -6.25 21.96 8.92
CA GLU A 226 -6.52 21.80 10.37
C GLU A 226 -7.68 22.68 10.86
N LYS A 227 -7.85 23.90 10.32
CA LYS A 227 -8.97 24.80 10.66
C LYS A 227 -10.34 24.29 10.21
N THR A 228 -10.39 23.43 9.19
CA THR A 228 -11.66 22.95 8.61
C THR A 228 -12.29 21.80 9.39
N GLY A 229 -11.49 21.04 10.15
CA GLY A 229 -11.93 19.79 10.78
C GLY A 229 -12.23 18.66 9.77
N LEU A 230 -11.85 18.79 8.50
CA LEU A 230 -11.99 17.74 7.49
C LEU A 230 -11.03 16.58 7.76
N ASP A 231 -11.48 15.36 7.49
CA ASP A 231 -10.66 14.14 7.51
C ASP A 231 -9.82 14.04 6.22
N VAL A 232 -8.91 15.01 6.02
CA VAL A 232 -7.98 15.07 4.89
C VAL A 232 -6.55 15.16 5.41
N GLU A 233 -5.73 14.17 5.08
CA GLU A 233 -4.32 14.14 5.46
C GLU A 233 -3.51 15.15 4.63
N VAL A 234 -2.72 16.01 5.27
CA VAL A 234 -1.75 16.87 4.58
C VAL A 234 -0.37 16.23 4.62
N ARG A 235 0.20 15.93 3.45
CA ARG A 235 1.50 15.23 3.36
C ARG A 235 2.43 15.78 2.29
N THR A 236 3.66 15.30 2.30
CA THR A 236 4.60 15.57 1.21
C THR A 236 4.57 14.43 0.21
N SER A 237 4.92 14.70 -1.04
CA SER A 237 5.06 13.67 -2.07
C SER A 237 6.40 13.76 -2.79
N GLY A 238 6.84 12.63 -3.34
CA GLY A 238 7.96 12.58 -4.27
C GLY A 238 7.68 13.29 -5.60
N CYS A 239 8.45 12.95 -6.63
CA CYS A 239 8.28 13.54 -7.97
C CYS A 239 6.91 13.19 -8.56
N LEU A 240 6.22 14.19 -9.11
CA LEU A 240 4.90 14.07 -9.73
C LEU A 240 4.92 14.20 -11.26
N GLU A 241 6.11 14.13 -11.86
CA GLU A 241 6.33 14.14 -13.31
C GLU A 241 5.87 15.42 -14.07
N VAL A 242 5.36 16.42 -13.37
CA VAL A 242 5.03 17.77 -13.88
C VAL A 242 6.11 18.79 -13.55
N CYS A 243 7.33 18.46 -13.97
CA CYS A 243 8.58 18.99 -13.43
C CYS A 243 8.84 20.51 -13.61
N LYS A 244 8.01 21.25 -14.35
CA LYS A 244 8.19 22.70 -14.60
C LYS A 244 7.10 23.59 -13.97
N LEU A 245 6.21 23.00 -13.18
CA LEU A 245 4.99 23.63 -12.72
C LEU A 245 4.88 23.70 -11.18
N GLY A 246 6.02 23.65 -10.49
CA GLY A 246 6.10 23.67 -9.02
C GLY A 246 5.84 25.05 -8.37
N PRO A 247 5.47 25.09 -7.07
CA PRO A 247 5.02 23.96 -6.25
C PRO A 247 3.74 23.32 -6.78
N VAL A 248 3.70 21.99 -6.76
CA VAL A 248 2.54 21.20 -7.22
C VAL A 248 1.81 20.66 -6.00
N VAL A 249 0.50 20.87 -5.97
CA VAL A 249 -0.39 20.31 -4.97
C VAL A 249 -1.31 19.29 -5.63
N PHE A 250 -1.49 18.13 -5.02
CA PHE A 250 -2.36 17.08 -5.53
C PHE A 250 -3.36 16.68 -4.46
N TYR A 251 -4.65 16.75 -4.79
CA TYR A 251 -5.74 16.29 -3.93
C TYR A 251 -6.26 14.94 -4.42
N SER A 252 -6.28 13.94 -3.54
CA SER A 252 -6.48 12.55 -3.94
C SER A 252 -7.94 12.15 -4.18
N GLU A 253 -8.90 12.79 -3.49
CA GLU A 253 -10.32 12.41 -3.52
C GLU A 253 -10.90 12.46 -4.94
N ASP A 254 -10.66 13.57 -5.64
CA ASP A 254 -11.12 13.80 -7.01
C ASP A 254 -9.98 13.89 -8.02
N ARG A 255 -8.76 13.57 -7.57
CA ARG A 255 -7.51 13.59 -8.34
C ARG A 255 -7.18 14.93 -8.97
N THR A 256 -7.57 16.05 -8.36
CA THR A 256 -7.21 17.37 -8.88
C THR A 256 -5.76 17.72 -8.61
N TRP A 257 -5.10 18.30 -9.62
CA TRP A 257 -3.75 18.82 -9.49
C TRP A 257 -3.77 20.33 -9.60
N TYR A 258 -2.97 20.98 -8.77
CA TYR A 258 -2.74 22.41 -8.79
C TYR A 258 -1.27 22.68 -9.05
N THR A 259 -1.00 23.70 -9.84
CA THR A 259 0.36 24.07 -10.23
C THR A 259 0.70 25.49 -9.84
N ARG A 260 2.00 25.75 -9.64
CA ARG A 260 2.55 27.05 -9.23
C ARG A 260 1.85 27.60 -7.99
N VAL A 261 1.48 26.70 -7.06
CA VAL A 261 0.72 27.06 -5.87
C VAL A 261 1.64 27.84 -4.94
N LYS A 262 1.25 29.08 -4.68
CA LYS A 262 1.88 29.93 -3.67
C LYS A 262 1.10 29.85 -2.35
N PRO A 263 1.73 30.18 -1.20
CA PRO A 263 1.05 30.14 0.09
C PRO A 263 -0.26 30.93 0.10
N GLU A 264 -0.32 32.08 -0.58
CA GLU A 264 -1.50 32.95 -0.56
C GLU A 264 -2.75 32.33 -1.24
N VAL A 265 -2.55 31.31 -2.08
CA VAL A 265 -3.63 30.62 -2.81
C VAL A 265 -4.18 29.44 -1.99
N VAL A 266 -3.43 28.96 -1.00
CA VAL A 266 -3.74 27.72 -0.27
C VAL A 266 -5.09 27.80 0.43
N GLU A 267 -5.38 28.90 1.12
CA GLU A 267 -6.66 29.07 1.82
C GLU A 267 -7.85 29.04 0.85
N THR A 268 -7.66 29.56 -0.37
CA THR A 268 -8.67 29.49 -1.44
C THR A 268 -8.88 28.03 -1.88
N ILE A 269 -7.79 27.26 -2.08
CA ILE A 269 -7.88 25.84 -2.43
C ILE A 269 -8.62 25.06 -1.34
N VAL A 270 -8.27 25.27 -0.07
CA VAL A 270 -8.90 24.54 1.03
C VAL A 270 -10.39 24.90 1.16
N ASN A 271 -10.73 26.18 1.21
CA ASN A 271 -12.11 26.59 1.42
C ASN A 271 -12.99 26.32 0.19
N GLN A 272 -12.55 26.70 -1.01
CA GLN A 272 -13.39 26.49 -2.20
C GLN A 272 -13.42 25.01 -2.61
N HIS A 273 -12.28 24.34 -2.63
CA HIS A 273 -12.23 22.97 -3.17
C HIS A 273 -12.52 21.91 -2.11
N LEU A 274 -11.78 21.90 -1.00
CA LEU A 274 -11.93 20.82 -0.01
C LEU A 274 -13.23 20.97 0.80
N VAL A 275 -13.67 22.19 1.12
CA VAL A 275 -14.91 22.43 1.88
C VAL A 275 -16.14 22.52 0.98
N GLU A 276 -16.11 23.35 -0.08
CA GLU A 276 -17.27 23.54 -0.95
C GLU A 276 -17.35 22.60 -2.17
N GLY A 277 -16.30 21.81 -2.45
CA GLY A 277 -16.24 20.92 -3.62
C GLY A 277 -16.00 21.64 -4.96
N LYS A 278 -15.62 22.92 -4.94
CA LYS A 278 -15.42 23.75 -6.14
C LYS A 278 -13.93 23.94 -6.44
N LYS A 279 -13.47 23.40 -7.58
CA LYS A 279 -12.07 23.50 -8.00
C LYS A 279 -11.64 24.94 -8.26
N VAL A 280 -10.41 25.28 -7.88
CA VAL A 280 -9.79 26.57 -8.21
C VAL A 280 -9.19 26.50 -9.61
N THR A 281 -10.06 26.59 -10.63
CA THR A 281 -9.75 26.26 -12.05
C THR A 281 -8.53 26.98 -12.62
N VAL A 282 -8.26 28.23 -12.21
CA VAL A 282 -7.09 29.01 -12.66
C VAL A 282 -5.75 28.37 -12.29
N HIS A 283 -5.72 27.54 -11.24
CA HIS A 283 -4.52 26.82 -10.80
C HIS A 283 -4.53 25.34 -11.20
N CYS A 284 -5.66 24.82 -11.73
CA CYS A 284 -5.82 23.41 -12.06
C CYS A 284 -4.90 22.94 -13.19
N TYR A 285 -4.49 21.68 -13.12
CA TYR A 285 -3.69 21.02 -14.14
C TYR A 285 -4.17 19.58 -14.39
N PRO A 286 -4.26 19.12 -15.64
CA PRO A 286 -4.20 19.92 -16.86
C PRO A 286 -5.29 21.01 -16.84
N PRO A 287 -5.08 22.17 -17.49
CA PRO A 287 -6.14 23.18 -17.58
C PRO A 287 -7.38 22.52 -18.18
N GLU A 288 -8.56 22.81 -17.62
CA GLU A 288 -9.81 22.28 -18.15
C GLU A 288 -9.89 22.61 -19.65
N SER A 289 -10.16 21.59 -20.46
CA SER A 289 -10.46 21.83 -21.87
C SER A 289 -11.67 22.75 -21.91
N VAL A 290 -11.49 23.99 -22.37
CA VAL A 290 -12.61 24.83 -22.77
C VAL A 290 -13.35 24.01 -23.81
N GLU A 291 -14.49 23.42 -23.45
CA GLU A 291 -15.40 22.84 -24.42
C GLU A 291 -15.65 23.93 -25.45
N LYS A 292 -15.15 23.73 -26.67
CA LYS A 292 -15.56 24.54 -27.79
C LYS A 292 -17.04 24.22 -27.97
N LYS A 293 -17.90 25.07 -27.39
CA LYS A 293 -19.32 25.14 -27.73
C LYS A 293 -19.49 25.29 -29.23
#